data_AF-A0A960ED44-F1
#
_entry.id   AF-A0A960ED44-F1
#
_cell.length_a   1.000
_cell.length_b   1.000
_cell.length_c   1.000
_cell.angle_alpha   90.00
_cell.angle_beta   90.00
_cell.angle_gamma   90.00
#
_symmetry.space_group_name_H-M   'P 1'
#
loop_
_entity.id
_entity.type
_entity.pdbx_description
1 polymer ?
#
loop_
_entity_poly.entity_id
_entity_poly.type
_entity_poly.pdbx_seq_one_letter_code
_entity_poly.pdbx_strand_id
1 'polypeptide(L)'
;MASGMGMTMAPATESVMGSLPRDMAGVGSAINDTTRQVGGALGVAIIGSVVSSIYAGRIDTIAADLGLGSAATATAESSLGGAQRVANELGNTTLFTDANIAFTEAMTTGMLLSAVIIIGTAIMAWKFLPARASEPDTTPAATPAERVIDAGSVDPAFAPTAGD
;
A
#
# COMPACT_ATOMS: atom_id res chain seq x y z
N MET A 1 16.64 -0.44 0.89
CA MET A 1 15.25 -0.85 1.19
C MET A 1 15.00 -1.01 2.70
N ALA A 2 15.78 -1.83 3.44
CA ALA A 2 15.51 -2.11 4.86
C ALA A 2 15.49 -0.88 5.79
N SER A 3 16.47 0.03 5.65
CA SER A 3 16.57 1.20 6.54
C SER A 3 15.41 2.19 6.36
N GLY A 4 14.99 2.45 5.11
CA GLY A 4 13.94 3.42 4.81
C GLY A 4 12.53 2.94 5.19
N MET A 5 12.21 1.68 4.91
CA MET A 5 10.93 1.10 5.36
C MET A 5 10.86 0.99 6.89
N GLY A 6 11.94 0.59 7.55
CA GLY A 6 11.98 0.50 9.02
C GLY A 6 11.76 1.86 9.70
N MET A 7 12.37 2.92 9.17
CA MET A 7 12.24 4.28 9.72
C MET A 7 10.86 4.91 9.54
N THR A 8 10.04 4.43 8.61
CA THR A 8 8.74 5.03 8.29
C THR A 8 7.56 4.20 8.76
N MET A 9 7.60 2.87 8.59
CA MET A 9 6.46 1.99 8.86
C MET A 9 6.09 1.91 10.35
N ALA A 10 7.08 1.77 11.23
CA ALA A 10 6.84 1.65 12.67
C ALA A 10 6.20 2.93 13.27
N PRO A 11 6.82 4.12 13.14
CA PRO A 11 6.22 5.35 13.68
C PRO A 11 4.91 5.75 12.97
N ALA A 12 4.73 5.44 11.68
CA ALA A 12 3.46 5.70 11.01
C ALA A 12 2.32 4.83 11.57
N THR A 13 2.60 3.54 11.81
CA THR A 13 1.61 2.62 12.41
C THR A 13 1.29 3.01 13.84
N GLU A 14 2.30 3.37 14.64
CA GLU A 14 2.10 3.89 15.99
C GLU A 14 1.28 5.18 16.00
N SER A 15 1.51 6.10 15.05
CA SER A 15 0.75 7.34 14.96
C SER A 15 -0.73 7.10 14.65
N VAL A 16 -1.04 6.15 13.77
CA VAL A 16 -2.44 5.76 13.48
C VAL A 16 -3.06 5.08 14.69
N MET A 17 -2.42 4.04 15.22
CA MET A 17 -2.97 3.20 16.28
C MET A 17 -3.03 3.90 17.65
N GLY A 18 -2.07 4.78 17.94
CA GLY A 18 -2.00 5.54 19.20
C GLY A 18 -3.07 6.62 19.33
N SER A 19 -3.81 6.94 18.25
CA SER A 19 -4.91 7.91 18.27
C SER A 19 -6.28 7.29 18.61
N LEU A 20 -6.38 5.95 18.71
CA LEU A 20 -7.62 5.25 18.99
C LEU A 20 -7.74 4.83 20.48
N PRO A 21 -8.97 4.85 21.06
CA PRO A 21 -9.28 4.17 22.31
C PRO A 21 -8.89 2.68 22.28
N ARG A 22 -8.43 2.13 23.40
CA ARG A 22 -7.83 0.77 23.47
C ARG A 22 -8.79 -0.35 23.06
N ASP A 23 -10.08 -0.14 23.26
CA ASP A 23 -11.20 -0.98 22.85
C ASP A 23 -11.43 -1.01 21.33
N MET A 24 -10.90 -0.04 20.58
CA MET A 24 -11.05 0.10 19.13
C MET A 24 -9.77 -0.20 18.33
N ALA A 25 -8.70 -0.65 18.99
CA ALA A 25 -7.43 -0.96 18.34
C ALA A 25 -7.57 -2.00 17.22
N GLY A 26 -8.44 -3.01 17.39
CA GLY A 26 -8.70 -4.02 16.34
C GLY A 26 -9.31 -3.42 15.06
N VAL A 27 -10.20 -2.44 15.20
CA VAL A 27 -10.81 -1.72 14.08
C VAL A 27 -9.79 -0.80 13.41
N GLY A 28 -8.94 -0.12 14.19
CA GLY A 28 -7.85 0.71 13.69
C GLY A 28 -6.84 -0.07 12.84
N SER A 29 -6.45 -1.26 13.29
CA SER A 29 -5.51 -2.13 12.55
C SER A 29 -6.11 -2.59 11.22
N ALA A 30 -7.38 -3.00 11.21
CA ALA A 30 -8.06 -3.45 10.00
C ALA A 30 -8.15 -2.33 8.93
N ILE A 31 -8.41 -1.09 9.36
CA ILE A 31 -8.43 0.08 8.46
C ILE A 31 -7.03 0.40 7.95
N ASN A 32 -6.00 0.33 8.81
CA ASN A 32 -4.62 0.57 8.41
C ASN A 32 -4.16 -0.45 7.35
N ASP A 33 -4.46 -1.73 7.54
CA ASP A 33 -4.11 -2.77 6.58
C ASP A 33 -4.86 -2.60 5.27
N THR A 34 -6.16 -2.30 5.31
CA THR A 34 -6.95 -2.01 4.11
C THR A 34 -6.35 -0.83 3.35
N THR A 35 -5.99 0.24 4.05
CA THR A 35 -5.39 1.43 3.45
C THR A 35 -4.06 1.09 2.76
N ARG A 36 -3.22 0.26 3.39
CA ARG A 36 -1.95 -0.19 2.81
C ARG A 36 -2.16 -1.07 1.58
N GLN A 37 -3.09 -2.00 1.63
CA GLN A 37 -3.39 -2.88 0.50
C GLN A 37 -3.96 -2.09 -0.69
N VAL A 38 -4.95 -1.23 -0.45
CA VAL A 38 -5.57 -0.39 -1.48
C VAL A 38 -4.56 0.61 -2.03
N GLY A 39 -3.81 1.30 -1.17
CA GLY A 39 -2.78 2.25 -1.57
C GLY A 39 -1.66 1.60 -2.38
N GLY A 40 -1.22 0.40 -1.97
CA GLY A 40 -0.22 -0.38 -2.71
C GLY A 40 -0.71 -0.78 -4.09
N ALA A 41 -1.92 -1.32 -4.20
CA ALA A 41 -2.51 -1.71 -5.48
C ALA A 41 -2.70 -0.51 -6.41
N LEU A 42 -3.23 0.61 -5.89
CA LEU A 42 -3.42 1.84 -6.64
C LEU A 42 -2.09 2.41 -7.15
N GLY A 43 -1.06 2.44 -6.29
CA GLY A 43 0.27 2.93 -6.67
C GLY A 43 0.88 2.11 -7.80
N VAL A 44 0.83 0.78 -7.70
CA VAL A 44 1.31 -0.12 -8.76
C VAL A 44 0.52 0.09 -10.06
N ALA A 45 -0.80 0.23 -9.98
CA ALA A 45 -1.64 0.44 -11.15
C ALA A 45 -1.31 1.77 -11.86
N ILE A 46 -1.23 2.88 -11.12
CA ILE A 46 -0.93 4.21 -11.70
C ILE A 46 0.44 4.22 -12.36
N ILE A 47 1.49 3.78 -11.64
CA ILE A 47 2.86 3.79 -12.17
C ILE A 47 2.95 2.85 -13.37
N GLY A 48 2.38 1.64 -13.27
CA GLY A 48 2.34 0.66 -14.35
C GLY A 48 1.64 1.20 -15.60
N SER A 49 0.50 1.87 -15.46
CA SER A 49 -0.20 2.50 -16.57
C SER A 49 0.61 3.60 -17.24
N VAL A 50 1.31 4.45 -16.47
CA VAL A 50 2.17 5.50 -17.04
C VAL A 50 3.34 4.90 -17.82
N VAL A 51 4.06 3.95 -17.22
CA VAL A 51 5.19 3.26 -17.87
C VAL A 51 4.72 2.55 -19.14
N SER A 52 3.60 1.82 -19.07
CA SER A 52 3.04 1.10 -20.22
C SER A 52 2.61 2.05 -21.34
N SER A 53 2.01 3.20 -21.02
CA SER A 53 1.56 4.18 -22.01
C SER A 53 2.73 4.83 -22.73
N ILE A 54 3.80 5.18 -21.99
CA ILE A 54 5.02 5.76 -22.57
C ILE A 54 5.70 4.74 -23.49
N TYR A 55 5.85 3.49 -23.03
CA TYR A 55 6.44 2.43 -23.84
C TYR A 55 5.65 2.17 -25.12
N ALA A 56 4.33 2.02 -25.04
CA ALA A 56 3.48 1.82 -26.22
C ALA A 56 3.61 2.98 -27.23
N GLY A 57 3.50 4.23 -26.77
CA GLY A 57 3.66 5.40 -27.65
C GLY A 57 5.05 5.51 -28.31
N ARG A 58 6.11 5.05 -27.64
CA ARG A 58 7.46 4.96 -28.24
C ARG A 58 7.52 3.86 -29.30
N ILE A 59 6.94 2.69 -29.05
CA ILE A 59 6.86 1.61 -30.02
C ILE A 59 6.03 2.03 -31.24
N ASP A 60 4.92 2.75 -31.07
CA ASP A 60 4.15 3.32 -32.18
C ASP A 60 5.01 4.21 -33.09
N THR A 61 5.87 5.04 -32.49
CA THR A 61 6.80 5.90 -33.25
C THR A 61 7.82 5.06 -34.03
N ILE A 62 8.45 4.09 -33.36
CA ILE A 62 9.41 3.16 -33.98
C ILE A 62 8.74 2.36 -35.11
N ALA A 63 7.50 1.92 -34.88
CA ALA A 63 6.72 1.16 -35.84
C ALA A 63 6.38 1.98 -37.08
N ALA A 64 6.03 3.25 -36.92
CA ALA A 64 5.80 4.17 -38.02
C ALA A 64 7.08 4.39 -38.85
N ASP A 65 8.23 4.57 -38.19
CA ASP A 65 9.51 4.79 -38.86
C ASP A 65 9.99 3.55 -39.64
N LEU A 66 9.71 2.35 -39.11
CA LEU A 66 10.07 1.08 -39.75
C LEU A 66 9.00 0.54 -40.71
N GLY A 67 7.83 1.18 -40.79
CA GLY A 67 6.71 0.72 -41.61
C GLY A 67 6.11 -0.62 -41.17
N LEU A 68 6.04 -0.87 -39.85
CA LEU A 68 5.50 -2.11 -39.31
C LEU A 68 3.98 -2.21 -39.53
N GLY A 69 3.52 -3.43 -39.78
CA GLY A 69 2.09 -3.73 -39.79
C GLY A 69 1.49 -3.71 -38.38
N SER A 70 0.20 -3.40 -38.28
CA SER A 70 -0.51 -3.25 -37.00
C SER A 70 -0.40 -4.44 -36.04
N ALA A 71 -0.37 -5.67 -36.58
CA ALA A 71 -0.20 -6.88 -35.78
C ALA A 71 1.20 -7.00 -35.14
N ALA A 72 2.24 -6.59 -35.87
CA ALA A 72 3.61 -6.57 -35.37
C ALA A 72 3.79 -5.47 -34.32
N THR A 73 3.22 -4.28 -34.56
CA THR A 73 3.20 -3.17 -33.60
C THR A 73 2.54 -3.60 -32.28
N ALA A 74 1.31 -4.12 -32.32
CA ALA A 74 0.59 -4.57 -31.12
C ALA A 74 1.37 -5.65 -30.33
N THR A 75 2.06 -6.54 -31.05
CA THR A 75 2.92 -7.55 -30.41
C THR A 75 4.12 -6.89 -29.71
N ALA A 76 4.78 -5.92 -30.35
CA ALA A 76 5.91 -5.19 -29.79
C ALA A 76 5.52 -4.31 -28.59
N GLU A 77 4.34 -3.71 -28.61
CA GLU A 77 3.79 -2.90 -27.51
C GLU A 77 3.46 -3.72 -26.27
N SER A 78 3.03 -4.97 -26.45
CA SER A 78 2.58 -5.82 -25.33
C SER A 78 3.69 -6.12 -24.31
N SER A 79 4.95 -6.14 -24.75
CA SER A 79 6.11 -6.40 -23.90
C SER A 79 7.43 -6.22 -24.66
N LEU A 80 8.52 -6.03 -23.91
CA LEU A 80 9.88 -6.06 -24.46
C LEU A 80 10.23 -7.40 -25.14
N GLY A 81 9.69 -8.52 -24.62
CA GLY A 81 9.84 -9.84 -25.24
C GLY A 81 9.05 -9.99 -26.55
N GLY A 82 7.90 -9.31 -26.65
CA GLY A 82 7.15 -9.17 -27.90
C GLY A 82 7.94 -8.39 -28.94
N ALA A 83 8.56 -7.28 -28.55
CA ALA A 83 9.42 -6.49 -29.43
C ALA A 83 10.64 -7.30 -29.91
N GLN A 84 11.26 -8.09 -29.04
CA GLN A 84 12.36 -8.98 -29.42
C GLN A 84 11.94 -10.04 -30.45
N ARG A 85 10.72 -10.58 -30.31
CA ARG A 85 10.18 -11.57 -31.25
C ARG A 85 9.99 -10.95 -32.64
N VAL A 86 9.38 -9.78 -32.70
CA VAL A 86 9.17 -9.03 -33.95
C VAL A 86 10.51 -8.64 -34.58
N ALA A 87 11.47 -8.20 -33.78
CA ALA A 87 12.84 -7.91 -34.25
C ALA A 87 13.49 -9.15 -34.91
N ASN A 88 13.37 -10.31 -34.27
CA ASN A 88 13.91 -11.56 -34.82
C ASN A 88 13.20 -12.01 -36.11
N GLU A 89 11.87 -11.88 -36.18
CA GLU A 89 11.08 -12.22 -37.37
C GLU A 89 11.43 -11.34 -38.57
N LEU A 90 11.75 -10.07 -38.33
CA LEU A 90 12.16 -9.12 -39.36
C LEU A 90 13.66 -9.17 -39.69
N GLY A 91 14.45 -9.90 -38.89
CA GLY A 91 15.91 -9.86 -38.97
C GLY A 91 16.50 -8.48 -38.63
N ASN A 92 15.76 -7.65 -37.88
CA ASN A 92 16.14 -6.28 -37.57
C ASN A 92 16.46 -6.12 -36.07
N THR A 93 17.74 -6.07 -35.73
CA THR A 93 18.22 -5.90 -34.36
C THR A 93 18.09 -4.46 -33.84
N THR A 94 17.87 -3.46 -34.70
CA THR A 94 17.68 -2.06 -34.26
C THR A 94 16.37 -1.91 -33.51
N LEU A 95 15.30 -2.57 -33.98
CA LEU A 95 13.99 -2.54 -33.32
C LEU A 95 14.09 -2.98 -31.85
N PHE A 96 14.84 -4.04 -31.55
CA PHE A 96 15.00 -4.50 -30.18
C PHE A 96 15.83 -3.53 -29.34
N THR A 97 16.87 -2.92 -29.92
CA THR A 97 17.67 -1.90 -29.25
C THR A 97 16.82 -0.68 -28.90
N ASP A 98 16.03 -0.19 -29.84
CA ASP A 98 15.16 0.97 -29.67
C ASP A 98 14.04 0.69 -28.65
N ALA A 99 13.45 -0.51 -28.70
CA ALA A 99 12.48 -0.96 -27.70
C ALA A 99 13.09 -1.03 -26.29
N ASN A 100 14.35 -1.46 -26.15
CA ASN A 100 15.05 -1.50 -24.86
C ASN A 100 15.29 -0.08 -24.29
N ILE A 101 15.68 0.86 -25.16
CA ILE A 101 15.83 2.28 -24.80
C ILE A 101 14.48 2.84 -24.37
N ALA A 102 13.42 2.63 -25.15
CA ALA A 102 12.07 3.07 -24.84
C ALA A 102 11.57 2.52 -23.49
N PHE A 103 11.81 1.24 -23.21
CA PHE A 103 11.45 0.61 -21.95
C PHE A 103 12.18 1.25 -20.76
N THR A 104 13.48 1.49 -20.90
CA THR A 104 14.30 2.11 -19.85
C THR A 104 13.92 3.56 -19.60
N GLU A 105 13.57 4.30 -20.66
CA GLU A 105 13.07 5.68 -20.56
C GLU A 105 11.72 5.73 -19.85
N ALA A 106 10.81 4.82 -20.21
CA ALA A 106 9.52 4.69 -19.53
C ALA A 106 9.69 4.36 -18.04
N MET A 107 10.57 3.40 -17.70
CA MET A 107 10.90 3.09 -16.30
C MET A 107 11.50 4.27 -15.54
N THR A 108 12.42 5.01 -16.17
CA THR A 108 13.02 6.21 -15.56
C THR A 108 11.95 7.25 -15.25
N THR A 109 11.03 7.47 -16.18
CA THR A 109 9.90 8.38 -15.98
C THR A 109 8.97 7.91 -14.85
N GLY A 110 8.68 6.60 -14.78
CA GLY A 110 7.92 6.01 -13.68
C GLY A 110 8.60 6.17 -12.32
N MET A 111 9.92 6.03 -12.27
CA MET A 111 10.72 6.26 -11.06
C MET A 111 10.70 7.73 -10.63
N LEU A 112 10.81 8.66 -11.57
CA LEU A 112 10.69 10.10 -11.29
C LEU A 112 9.30 10.47 -10.80
N LEU A 113 8.24 9.95 -11.43
CA LEU A 113 6.87 10.12 -10.96
C LEU A 113 6.70 9.61 -9.52
N SER A 114 7.24 8.42 -9.24
CA SER A 114 7.22 7.84 -7.88
C SER A 114 7.96 8.74 -6.88
N ALA A 115 9.12 9.26 -7.26
CA ALA A 115 9.88 10.19 -6.42
C ALA A 115 9.09 11.47 -6.10
N VAL A 116 8.41 12.05 -7.10
CA VAL A 116 7.55 13.23 -6.92
C VAL A 116 6.38 12.91 -5.99
N ILE A 117 5.72 11.76 -6.16
CA ILE A 117 4.62 11.33 -5.29
C ILE A 117 5.11 11.17 -3.84
N ILE A 118 6.27 10.53 -3.62
CA ILE A 118 6.87 10.35 -2.29
C ILE A 118 7.21 11.70 -1.65
N ILE A 119 7.83 12.62 -2.40
CA ILE A 119 8.15 13.96 -1.89
C ILE A 119 6.85 14.70 -1.52
N GLY A 120 5.82 14.62 -2.36
CA GLY A 120 4.52 15.23 -2.10
C GLY A 120 3.85 14.68 -0.84
N THR A 121 3.82 13.36 -0.65
CA THR A 121 3.26 12.73 0.55
C THR A 121 4.09 13.04 1.80
N ALA A 122 5.41 13.12 1.69
CA ALA A 122 6.28 13.52 2.79
C ALA A 122 6.02 14.97 3.22
N ILE A 123 5.88 15.91 2.29
CA ILE A 123 5.53 17.31 2.59
C ILE A 123 4.15 17.39 3.25
N MET A 124 3.18 16.61 2.75
CA MET A 124 1.85 16.56 3.32
C MET A 124 1.88 16.01 4.76
N ALA A 125 2.57 14.89 4.99
CA ALA A 125 2.75 14.34 6.33
C ALA A 125 3.41 15.37 7.26
N TRP A 126 4.51 16.00 6.82
CA TRP A 126 5.22 17.01 7.62
C TRP A 126 4.34 18.21 8.01
N LYS A 127 3.44 18.64 7.12
CA LYS A 127 2.55 19.78 7.39
C LYS A 127 1.32 19.41 8.24
N PHE A 128 0.80 18.20 8.12
CA PHE A 128 -0.50 17.82 8.69
C PHE A 128 -0.45 16.85 9.88
N LEU A 129 0.69 16.19 10.18
CA LEU A 129 0.80 15.32 11.36
C LEU A 129 1.07 16.18 12.63
N PRO A 130 0.13 16.27 13.60
CA PRO A 130 0.36 17.00 14.84
C PRO A 130 1.35 16.25 15.73
N ALA A 131 2.41 16.92 16.18
CA ALA A 131 3.54 16.33 16.91
C ALA A 131 3.26 15.90 18.37
N ARG A 132 2.04 15.49 18.74
CA ARG A 132 1.70 15.14 20.12
C ARG A 132 1.21 13.71 20.25
N ALA A 133 2.09 12.84 20.75
CA ALA A 133 1.67 11.62 21.42
C ALA A 133 0.83 12.04 22.63
N SER A 134 -0.46 11.71 22.62
CA SER A 134 -1.29 11.79 23.83
C SER A 134 -0.56 11.01 24.92
N GLU A 135 -0.29 11.65 26.06
CA GLU A 135 0.24 10.98 27.23
C GLU A 135 -0.66 9.77 27.52
N PRO A 136 -0.09 8.57 27.72
CA PRO A 136 -0.89 7.43 28.11
C PRO A 136 -1.54 7.77 29.45
N ASP A 137 -2.86 7.89 29.45
CA ASP A 137 -3.64 7.86 30.69
C ASP A 137 -3.32 6.52 31.36
N THR A 138 -2.34 6.55 32.26
CA THR A 138 -2.12 5.52 33.25
C THR A 138 -3.26 5.59 34.26
N THR A 139 -4.48 5.29 33.81
CA THR A 139 -5.53 4.84 34.72
C THR A 139 -5.18 3.40 35.07
N PRO A 140 -4.79 3.10 36.32
CA PRO A 140 -4.46 1.73 36.71
C PRO A 140 -5.66 0.84 36.41
N ALA A 141 -5.41 -0.25 35.67
CA ALA A 141 -6.40 -1.30 35.49
C ALA A 141 -6.85 -1.77 36.88
N ALA A 142 -8.12 -1.57 37.20
CA ALA A 142 -8.70 -2.19 38.38
C ALA A 142 -8.44 -3.70 38.31
N THR A 143 -7.72 -4.21 39.30
CA THR A 143 -7.32 -5.60 39.46
C THR A 143 -8.54 -6.51 39.29
N PRO A 144 -8.51 -7.55 38.44
CA PRO A 144 -9.61 -8.52 38.28
C PRO A 144 -9.93 -9.40 39.52
N ALA A 145 -9.44 -9.06 40.71
CA ALA A 145 -9.53 -9.90 41.90
C ALA A 145 -10.84 -9.76 42.69
N GLU A 146 -11.68 -8.76 42.43
CA GLU A 146 -12.87 -8.50 43.26
C GLU A 146 -14.17 -9.12 42.72
N ARG A 147 -14.12 -9.87 41.61
CA ARG A 147 -15.32 -10.51 41.03
C ARG A 147 -15.50 -11.99 41.39
N VAL A 148 -14.65 -12.53 42.28
CA VAL A 148 -14.69 -13.95 42.69
C VAL A 148 -15.13 -14.15 44.15
N ILE A 149 -15.34 -13.08 44.93
CA ILE A 149 -15.82 -13.18 46.31
C ILE A 149 -17.03 -12.27 46.54
N ASP A 150 -18.09 -12.48 45.76
CA ASP A 150 -19.45 -12.14 46.18
C ASP A 150 -20.46 -13.14 45.58
N ALA A 151 -20.21 -14.42 45.86
CA ALA A 151 -21.17 -15.51 45.67
C ALA A 151 -21.61 -16.06 47.04
N GLY A 152 -21.84 -15.15 48.00
CA GLY A 152 -22.02 -15.49 49.40
C GLY A 152 -23.07 -14.68 50.19
N SER A 153 -23.80 -13.75 49.58
CA SER A 153 -24.99 -13.16 50.22
C SER A 153 -26.23 -13.99 49.84
N VAL A 154 -26.51 -15.02 50.62
CA VAL A 154 -27.80 -15.69 50.62
C VAL A 154 -28.84 -14.66 51.06
N ASP A 155 -29.77 -14.35 50.17
CA ASP A 155 -30.94 -13.50 50.42
C ASP A 155 -31.82 -14.17 51.50
N PRO A 156 -32.11 -13.54 52.66
CA PRO A 156 -32.85 -14.17 53.75
C PRO A 156 -34.37 -14.29 53.50
N ALA A 157 -34.83 -14.08 52.27
CA ALA A 157 -36.27 -14.03 51.95
C ALA A 157 -36.98 -15.39 51.78
N PHE A 158 -36.29 -16.52 51.93
CA PHE A 158 -36.90 -17.86 51.89
C PHE A 158 -36.49 -18.73 53.09
N ALA A 159 -36.87 -18.30 54.29
CA ALA A 159 -36.96 -19.20 55.44
C ALA A 159 -38.31 -19.94 55.40
N PRO A 160 -38.36 -21.28 55.44
CA PRO A 160 -39.62 -22.00 55.62
C PRO A 160 -40.13 -21.75 57.04
N THR A 161 -41.35 -21.22 57.16
CA THR A 161 -42.06 -21.07 58.44
C THR A 161 -42.42 -22.45 58.98
N ALA A 162 -41.72 -22.88 60.03
CA ALA A 162 -42.10 -24.03 60.83
C ALA A 162 -43.26 -23.64 61.77
N GLY A 163 -44.38 -24.37 61.70
CA GLY A 163 -45.47 -24.29 62.68
C GLY A 163 -46.82 -24.75 62.12
N ASP A 164 -47.06 -26.07 62.12
CA ASP A 164 -48.03 -26.75 63.02
C ASP A 164 -47.91 -28.28 62.87
#